data_AF-A0A813LGD3-F1
#
_entry.id   AF-A0A813LGD3-F1
#
_cell.length_a   1.000
_cell.length_b   1.000
_cell.length_c   1.000
_cell.angle_alpha   90.00
_cell.angle_beta   90.00
_cell.angle_gamma   90.00
#
_symmetry.space_group_name_H-M   'P 1'
#
loop_
_entity.id
_entity.type
_entity.pdbx_description
1 polymer ?
#
loop_
_entity_poly.entity_id
_entity_poly.type
_entity_poly.pdbx_seq_one_letter_code
_entity_poly.pdbx_strand_id
1 'polypeptide(L)'
;VLIALIWAAYVGRDLHQEVRIRQLKNAEAYPAYADLLPALGCFVGMLVAQLMWRPLFAVVARSMIPKKPRWSYPVWEAKIIRCCDSVFKCCYYLAMTIWCFSLLRDEKWLPRVLGGSGDTKFCWTDNYPFQAVSADMRRFYLTAVGYHLSEVAMLLLEVRHPDFWEMLLHHTVSATLVFFSYVLNYVRIGSLVLLLHGATDVLIYASKAIVDTPATRCIVASYFALIAGYCWFRIYVFPMTIMRSAWVESLQEAGPVNVFGWGYMNFALCMLLLLHMYWFGLIIKIGFVFRNTGQARDLQSNLSALELTTKKKDS
;
A
#
# COMPACT_ATOMS: atom_id res chain seq x y z
N VAL A 1 1.67 15.04 -20.51
CA VAL A 1 1.10 13.69 -20.76
C VAL A 1 1.94 12.90 -21.75
N LEU A 2 2.15 13.37 -22.99
CA LEU A 2 2.93 12.64 -24.01
C LEU A 2 4.35 12.24 -23.56
N ILE A 3 5.11 13.16 -22.95
CA ILE A 3 6.47 12.89 -22.44
C ILE A 3 6.46 11.76 -21.39
N ALA A 4 5.48 11.77 -20.48
CA ALA A 4 5.35 10.74 -19.44
C ALA A 4 4.99 9.37 -20.05
N LEU A 5 4.15 9.34 -21.08
CA LEU A 5 3.80 8.11 -21.79
C LEU A 5 5.00 7.53 -22.56
N ILE A 6 5.78 8.40 -23.22
CA ILE A 6 7.01 8.00 -23.92
C ILE A 6 8.01 7.44 -22.92
N TRP A 7 8.22 8.13 -21.79
CA TRP A 7 9.11 7.65 -20.73
C TRP A 7 8.63 6.32 -20.15
N ALA A 8 7.33 6.18 -19.86
CA ALA A 8 6.77 4.92 -19.35
C ALA A 8 6.91 3.77 -20.35
N ALA A 9 6.72 4.03 -21.64
CA ALA A 9 6.93 3.03 -22.69
C ALA A 9 8.41 2.62 -22.82
N TYR A 10 9.32 3.59 -22.72
CA TYR A 10 10.76 3.34 -22.73
C TYR A 10 11.19 2.49 -21.52
N VAL A 11 10.78 2.89 -20.31
CA VAL A 11 11.05 2.14 -19.08
C VAL A 11 10.46 0.74 -19.14
N GLY A 12 9.20 0.61 -19.58
CA GLY A 12 8.54 -0.67 -19.72
C GLY A 12 9.24 -1.60 -20.70
N ARG A 13 9.76 -1.08 -21.81
CA ARG A 13 10.54 -1.85 -22.79
C ARG A 13 11.83 -2.38 -22.18
N ASP A 14 12.60 -1.55 -21.50
CA ASP A 14 13.90 -1.96 -20.94
C ASP A 14 13.74 -2.97 -19.80
N LEU A 15 12.75 -2.76 -18.92
CA LEU A 15 12.38 -3.74 -17.89
C LEU A 15 11.92 -5.07 -18.52
N HIS A 16 11.15 -5.01 -19.60
CA HIS A 16 10.73 -6.20 -20.32
C HIS A 16 11.91 -6.95 -20.93
N GLN A 17 12.84 -6.25 -21.58
CA GLN A 17 14.06 -6.84 -22.13
C GLN A 17 14.88 -7.52 -21.04
N GLU A 18 15.02 -6.88 -19.88
CA GLU A 18 15.72 -7.45 -18.74
C GLU A 18 15.08 -8.76 -18.24
N VAL A 19 13.76 -8.78 -18.07
CA VAL A 19 13.02 -10.01 -17.70
C VAL A 19 13.26 -11.12 -18.72
N ARG A 20 13.18 -10.80 -20.02
CA ARG A 20 13.40 -11.79 -21.09
C ARG A 20 14.82 -12.35 -21.10
N ILE A 21 15.83 -11.50 -20.92
CA ILE A 21 17.24 -11.93 -20.83
C ILE A 21 17.45 -12.88 -19.65
N ARG A 22 16.86 -12.57 -18.49
CA ARG A 22 16.96 -13.42 -17.29
C ARG A 22 16.23 -14.76 -17.48
N GLN A 23 15.02 -14.75 -18.05
CA GLN A 23 14.30 -15.99 -18.40
C GLN A 23 15.08 -16.88 -19.37
N LEU A 24 15.75 -16.31 -20.37
CA LEU A 24 16.58 -17.08 -21.31
C LEU A 24 17.79 -17.74 -20.63
N LYS A 25 18.29 -17.16 -19.54
CA LYS A 25 19.41 -17.74 -18.76
C LYS A 25 18.97 -18.87 -17.86
N ASN A 26 17.81 -18.75 -17.22
CA ASN A 26 17.26 -19.77 -16.33
C ASN A 26 15.74 -19.63 -16.20
N ALA A 27 15.00 -20.27 -17.10
CA ALA A 27 13.55 -20.14 -17.15
C ALA A 27 12.84 -20.82 -15.97
N GLU A 28 13.39 -21.91 -15.44
CA GLU A 28 12.75 -22.67 -14.36
C GLU A 28 12.82 -21.95 -13.00
N ALA A 29 13.91 -21.23 -12.74
CA ALA A 29 14.12 -20.52 -11.48
C ALA A 29 13.65 -19.05 -11.50
N TYR A 30 13.11 -18.55 -12.62
CA TYR A 30 12.81 -17.13 -12.80
C TYR A 30 11.32 -16.86 -13.09
N PRO A 31 10.71 -15.83 -12.47
CA PRO A 31 9.29 -15.51 -12.69
C PRO A 31 8.90 -15.29 -14.16
N ALA A 32 7.74 -15.83 -14.54
CA ALA A 32 7.15 -15.67 -15.87
C ALA A 32 5.97 -14.69 -15.85
N TYR A 33 5.70 -14.01 -16.97
CA TYR A 33 4.49 -13.19 -17.09
C TYR A 33 3.21 -14.01 -16.96
N ALA A 34 3.23 -15.28 -17.39
CA ALA A 34 2.11 -16.20 -17.24
C ALA A 34 1.77 -16.48 -15.76
N ASP A 35 2.74 -16.35 -14.86
CA ASP A 35 2.51 -16.50 -13.42
C ASP A 35 1.56 -15.44 -12.86
N LEU A 36 1.37 -14.32 -13.57
CA LEU A 36 0.49 -13.23 -13.15
C LEU A 36 -0.98 -13.48 -13.50
N LEU A 37 -1.31 -14.51 -14.30
CA LEU A 37 -2.69 -14.81 -14.67
C LEU A 37 -3.61 -15.02 -13.45
N PRO A 38 -3.21 -15.76 -12.39
CA PRO A 38 -4.02 -15.88 -11.19
C PRO A 38 -4.26 -14.54 -10.47
N ALA A 39 -3.36 -13.57 -10.61
CA ALA A 39 -3.54 -12.23 -10.03
C ALA A 39 -4.73 -11.49 -10.66
N LEU A 40 -5.10 -11.79 -11.91
CA LEU A 40 -6.33 -11.26 -12.52
C LEU A 40 -7.58 -11.80 -11.84
N GLY A 41 -7.57 -13.07 -11.44
CA GLY A 41 -8.63 -13.67 -10.62
C GLY A 41 -8.73 -12.99 -9.25
N CYS A 42 -7.59 -12.75 -8.59
CA CYS A 42 -7.54 -11.99 -7.34
C CYS A 42 -8.05 -10.54 -7.52
N PHE A 43 -7.69 -9.87 -8.61
CA PHE A 43 -8.15 -8.53 -8.95
C PHE A 43 -9.68 -8.47 -9.06
N VAL A 44 -10.29 -9.34 -9.87
CA VAL A 44 -11.75 -9.40 -10.03
C VAL A 44 -12.42 -9.77 -8.71
N GLY A 45 -11.90 -10.77 -8.01
CA GLY A 45 -12.41 -11.18 -6.71
C GLY A 45 -12.41 -10.05 -5.68
N MET A 46 -11.34 -9.26 -5.63
CA MET A 46 -11.23 -8.11 -4.72
C MET A 46 -12.18 -6.98 -5.08
N LEU A 47 -12.38 -6.69 -6.37
CA LEU A 47 -13.38 -5.70 -6.80
C LEU A 47 -14.79 -6.11 -6.37
N VAL A 48 -15.17 -7.36 -6.64
CA VAL A 48 -16.49 -7.88 -6.25
C VAL A 48 -16.64 -7.87 -4.73
N ALA A 49 -15.62 -8.32 -3.99
CA ALA A 49 -15.64 -8.32 -2.53
C ALA A 49 -15.84 -6.91 -1.95
N GLN A 50 -15.11 -5.90 -2.46
CA GLN A 50 -15.25 -4.52 -2.03
C GLN A 50 -16.66 -3.96 -2.31
N LEU A 51 -17.19 -4.19 -3.52
CA LEU A 51 -18.51 -3.71 -3.90
C LEU A 51 -19.64 -4.37 -3.10
N MET A 52 -19.53 -5.68 -2.83
CA MET A 52 -20.51 -6.39 -2.00
C MET A 52 -20.39 -6.05 -0.52
N TRP A 53 -19.19 -5.75 -0.02
CA TRP A 53 -18.95 -5.45 1.39
C TRP A 53 -19.71 -4.21 1.85
N ARG A 54 -19.76 -3.15 1.02
CA ARG A 54 -20.40 -1.87 1.34
C ARG A 54 -21.85 -2.01 1.82
N PRO A 55 -22.80 -2.58 1.04
CA PRO A 55 -24.17 -2.70 1.48
C PRO A 55 -24.33 -3.62 2.70
N LEU A 56 -23.52 -4.68 2.80
CA LEU A 56 -23.57 -5.63 3.92
C LEU A 56 -23.16 -4.95 5.24
N PHE A 57 -22.06 -4.21 5.24
CA PHE A 57 -21.54 -3.59 6.45
C PHE A 57 -22.21 -2.25 6.78
N ALA A 58 -22.88 -1.61 5.81
CA ALA A 58 -23.52 -0.31 6.02
C ALA A 58 -24.58 -0.32 7.15
N VAL A 59 -25.25 -1.44 7.40
CA VAL A 59 -26.20 -1.58 8.52
C VAL A 59 -25.47 -1.39 9.86
N VAL A 60 -24.33 -2.06 10.02
CA VAL A 60 -23.48 -1.94 11.21
C VAL A 60 -22.87 -0.55 11.31
N ALA A 61 -22.30 -0.04 10.21
CA ALA A 61 -21.69 1.29 10.19
C ALA A 61 -22.68 2.41 10.56
N ARG A 62 -23.96 2.33 10.15
CA ARG A 62 -25.01 3.29 10.56
C ARG A 62 -25.30 3.26 12.06
N SER A 63 -25.18 2.10 12.70
CA SER A 63 -25.30 1.97 14.16
C SER A 63 -24.07 2.56 14.90
N MET A 64 -22.88 2.46 14.30
CA MET A 64 -21.63 2.97 14.88
C MET A 64 -21.49 4.49 14.77
N ILE A 65 -22.05 5.10 13.72
CA ILE A 65 -21.87 6.53 13.40
C ILE A 65 -23.24 7.23 13.44
N PRO A 66 -23.65 7.77 14.60
CA PRO A 66 -24.88 8.54 14.69
C PRO A 66 -24.79 9.83 13.87
N LYS A 67 -25.88 10.20 13.20
CA LYS A 67 -25.97 11.45 12.44
C LYS A 67 -25.88 12.64 13.39
N LYS A 68 -24.87 13.50 13.19
CA LYS A 68 -24.72 14.75 13.94
C LYS A 68 -25.54 15.88 13.28
N PRO A 69 -26.10 16.84 14.04
CA PRO A 69 -26.94 17.92 13.49
C PRO A 69 -26.26 18.74 12.38
N ARG A 70 -24.94 18.90 12.47
CA ARG A 70 -24.12 19.65 11.50
C ARG A 70 -23.88 18.91 10.17
N TRP A 71 -24.31 17.67 10.02
CA TRP A 71 -24.08 16.87 8.81
C TRP A 71 -25.34 16.79 7.95
N SER A 72 -25.23 17.24 6.71
CA SER A 72 -26.21 16.91 5.67
C SER A 72 -26.32 15.39 5.50
N TYR A 73 -27.45 14.90 4.98
CA TYR A 73 -27.63 13.47 4.73
C TYR A 73 -26.57 12.89 3.77
N PRO A 74 -26.23 13.54 2.63
CA PRO A 74 -25.17 13.06 1.75
C PRO A 74 -23.81 12.95 2.42
N VAL A 75 -23.43 13.91 3.27
CA VAL A 75 -22.15 13.86 4.02
C VAL A 75 -22.14 12.73 5.04
N TRP A 76 -23.25 12.52 5.75
CA TRP A 76 -23.35 11.43 6.70
C TRP A 76 -23.24 10.07 5.99
N GLU A 77 -23.97 9.86 4.88
CA GLU A 77 -23.87 8.62 4.09
C GLU A 77 -22.46 8.40 3.52
N ALA A 78 -21.78 9.45 3.04
CA ALA A 78 -20.38 9.34 2.60
C ALA A 78 -19.44 8.88 3.73
N LYS A 79 -19.69 9.30 4.98
CA LYS A 79 -18.95 8.84 6.16
C LYS A 79 -19.24 7.37 6.49
N ILE A 80 -20.48 6.92 6.32
CA ILE A 80 -20.86 5.50 6.46
C ILE A 80 -20.10 4.64 5.45
N ILE A 81 -20.11 5.03 4.17
CA ILE A 81 -19.41 4.30 3.11
C ILE A 81 -17.91 4.23 3.41
N ARG A 82 -17.29 5.36 3.77
CA ARG A 82 -15.88 5.41 4.16
C ARG A 82 -15.55 4.50 5.35
N CYS A 83 -16.44 4.42 6.34
CA CYS A 83 -16.27 3.50 7.47
C CYS A 83 -16.29 2.05 6.97
N CYS A 84 -17.24 1.67 6.10
CA CYS A 84 -17.30 0.33 5.50
C CYS A 84 -15.99 -0.01 4.77
N ASP A 85 -15.50 0.91 3.93
CA ASP A 85 -14.25 0.72 3.19
C ASP A 85 -13.04 0.61 4.12
N SER A 86 -13.00 1.42 5.17
CA SER A 86 -11.92 1.39 6.16
C SER A 86 -11.91 0.07 6.92
N VAL A 87 -13.08 -0.48 7.28
CA VAL A 87 -13.15 -1.80 7.92
C VAL A 87 -12.70 -2.89 6.97
N PHE A 88 -13.15 -2.89 5.71
CA PHE A 88 -12.71 -3.87 4.70
C PHE A 88 -11.19 -3.87 4.56
N LYS A 89 -10.61 -2.68 4.35
CA LYS A 89 -9.16 -2.52 4.17
C LYS A 89 -8.40 -2.92 5.43
N CYS A 90 -8.89 -2.56 6.61
CA CYS A 90 -8.31 -3.00 7.88
C CYS A 90 -8.24 -4.54 7.98
N CYS A 91 -9.34 -5.23 7.68
CA CYS A 91 -9.38 -6.69 7.68
C CYS A 91 -8.43 -7.31 6.64
N TYR A 92 -8.40 -6.75 5.42
CA TYR A 92 -7.49 -7.19 4.37
C TYR A 92 -6.03 -7.05 4.79
N TYR A 93 -5.61 -5.86 5.22
CA TYR A 93 -4.22 -5.62 5.61
C TYR A 93 -3.82 -6.45 6.83
N LEU A 94 -4.72 -6.66 7.78
CA LEU A 94 -4.46 -7.55 8.93
C LEU A 94 -4.19 -8.98 8.46
N ALA A 95 -5.06 -9.53 7.62
CA ALA A 95 -4.89 -10.87 7.07
C ALA A 95 -3.60 -11.00 6.26
N MET A 96 -3.30 -10.03 5.39
CA MET A 96 -2.09 -10.03 4.58
C MET A 96 -0.81 -9.85 5.40
N THR A 97 -0.82 -9.01 6.44
CA THR A 97 0.33 -8.85 7.34
C THR A 97 0.60 -10.14 8.11
N ILE A 98 -0.44 -10.82 8.61
CA ILE A 98 -0.30 -12.12 9.29
C ILE A 98 0.23 -13.17 8.32
N TRP A 99 -0.33 -13.26 7.11
CA TRP A 99 0.14 -14.22 6.10
C TRP A 99 1.59 -13.94 5.70
N CYS A 100 1.94 -12.68 5.41
CA CYS A 100 3.31 -12.29 5.07
C CYS A 100 4.29 -12.64 6.20
N PHE A 101 3.97 -12.27 7.44
CA PHE A 101 4.82 -12.59 8.58
C PHE A 101 4.98 -14.10 8.76
N SER A 102 3.91 -14.89 8.59
CA SER A 102 4.00 -16.35 8.70
C SER A 102 4.93 -16.97 7.65
N LEU A 103 5.01 -16.40 6.45
CA LEU A 103 5.92 -16.83 5.39
C LEU A 103 7.37 -16.39 5.62
N LEU A 104 7.58 -15.31 6.37
CA LEU A 104 8.89 -14.69 6.57
C LEU A 104 9.54 -15.01 7.91
N ARG A 105 8.78 -15.46 8.92
CA ARG A 105 9.25 -15.60 10.31
C ARG A 105 10.51 -16.47 10.44
N ASP A 106 10.64 -17.48 9.58
CA ASP A 106 11.74 -18.45 9.57
C ASP A 106 12.77 -18.13 8.47
N GLU A 107 12.56 -17.07 7.69
CA GLU A 107 13.43 -16.70 6.58
C GLU A 107 14.62 -15.86 7.04
N LYS A 108 15.80 -16.19 6.50
CA LYS A 108 17.07 -15.56 6.89
C LYS A 108 17.17 -14.08 6.55
N TRP A 109 16.29 -13.56 5.71
CA TRP A 109 16.27 -12.14 5.32
C TRP A 109 15.29 -11.29 6.13
N LEU A 110 14.51 -11.86 7.06
CA LEU A 110 13.64 -11.07 7.94
C LEU A 110 14.47 -10.44 9.08
N PRO A 111 14.69 -9.11 9.09
CA PRO A 111 15.52 -8.48 10.09
C PRO A 111 14.84 -8.38 11.46
N ARG A 112 15.65 -8.26 12.52
CA ARG A 112 15.17 -8.12 13.91
C ARG A 112 14.19 -6.96 14.13
N VAL A 113 14.39 -5.85 13.42
CA VAL A 113 13.50 -4.67 13.51
C VAL A 113 12.08 -4.93 12.97
N LEU A 114 11.88 -6.04 12.25
CA LEU A 114 10.58 -6.52 11.75
C LEU A 114 10.14 -7.84 12.42
N GLY A 115 10.79 -8.24 13.52
CA GLY A 115 10.39 -9.42 14.31
C GLY A 115 11.02 -10.74 13.88
N GLY A 116 12.03 -10.73 13.01
CA GLY A 116 12.80 -11.93 12.67
C GLY A 116 14.14 -12.04 13.40
N SER A 117 14.99 -12.96 12.94
CA SER A 117 16.36 -13.16 13.45
C SER A 117 17.45 -12.92 12.40
N GLY A 118 17.06 -12.58 11.17
CA GLY A 118 17.91 -12.49 10.00
C GLY A 118 18.50 -11.11 9.71
N ASP A 119 19.00 -10.96 8.48
CA ASP A 119 19.65 -9.75 7.96
C ASP A 119 19.23 -9.49 6.51
N THR A 120 18.94 -8.23 6.18
CA THR A 120 18.46 -7.84 4.85
C THR A 120 19.46 -8.14 3.73
N LYS A 121 20.75 -8.28 4.02
CA LYS A 121 21.76 -8.68 3.01
C LYS A 121 21.39 -9.98 2.30
N PHE A 122 20.72 -10.90 3.01
CA PHE A 122 20.30 -12.18 2.45
C PHE A 122 19.18 -12.06 1.41
N CYS A 123 18.58 -10.88 1.24
CA CYS A 123 17.72 -10.58 0.08
C CYS A 123 18.48 -10.69 -1.24
N TRP A 124 19.81 -10.52 -1.22
CA TRP A 124 20.66 -10.38 -2.41
C TRP A 124 21.63 -11.54 -2.62
N THR A 125 21.66 -12.50 -1.69
CA THR A 125 22.51 -13.70 -1.75
C THR A 125 21.80 -14.87 -2.45
N ASP A 126 22.39 -16.06 -2.45
CA ASP A 126 21.81 -17.29 -3.03
C ASP A 126 21.42 -17.15 -4.50
N ASN A 127 22.38 -16.76 -5.32
CA ASN A 127 22.21 -16.69 -6.76
C ASN A 127 21.12 -15.69 -7.19
N TYR A 128 20.99 -14.54 -6.51
CA TYR A 128 20.23 -13.42 -7.05
C TYR A 128 20.76 -13.07 -8.46
N PRO A 129 19.88 -12.85 -9.47
CA PRO A 129 18.43 -12.71 -9.39
C PRO A 129 17.62 -13.99 -9.69
N PHE A 130 18.21 -15.17 -9.59
CA PHE A 130 17.58 -16.48 -9.86
C PHE A 130 17.18 -17.23 -8.58
N GLN A 131 16.81 -16.48 -7.54
CA GLN A 131 16.32 -17.03 -6.29
C GLN A 131 14.99 -17.73 -6.52
N ALA A 132 14.85 -18.96 -6.04
CA ALA A 132 13.58 -19.68 -6.11
C ALA A 132 12.51 -18.99 -5.27
N VAL A 133 11.31 -18.86 -5.84
CA VAL A 133 10.12 -18.34 -5.13
C VAL A 133 9.24 -19.53 -4.77
N SER A 134 9.02 -19.76 -3.48
CA SER A 134 8.15 -20.84 -3.02
C SER A 134 6.72 -20.64 -3.55
N ALA A 135 5.98 -21.75 -3.74
CA ALA A 135 4.61 -21.68 -4.24
C ALA A 135 3.71 -20.81 -3.36
N ASP A 136 3.95 -20.79 -2.06
CA ASP A 136 3.17 -20.07 -1.06
C ASP A 136 3.49 -18.57 -1.09
N MET A 137 4.78 -18.22 -1.18
CA MET A 137 5.22 -16.84 -1.40
C MET A 137 4.66 -16.29 -2.71
N ARG A 138 4.67 -17.10 -3.78
CA ARG A 138 4.05 -16.73 -5.06
C ARG A 138 2.55 -16.44 -4.90
N ARG A 139 1.78 -17.32 -4.25
CA ARG A 139 0.33 -17.08 -4.01
C ARG A 139 0.07 -15.80 -3.22
N PHE A 140 0.85 -15.54 -2.18
CA PHE A 140 0.79 -14.30 -1.41
C PHE A 140 1.06 -13.08 -2.30
N TYR A 141 2.14 -13.13 -3.10
CA TYR A 141 2.53 -12.00 -3.96
C TYR A 141 1.52 -11.71 -5.06
N LEU A 142 0.97 -12.75 -5.71
CA LEU A 142 -0.07 -12.60 -6.73
C LEU A 142 -1.37 -12.03 -6.15
N THR A 143 -1.71 -12.40 -4.92
CA THR A 143 -2.84 -11.80 -4.18
C THR A 143 -2.58 -10.31 -3.95
N ALA A 144 -1.36 -9.95 -3.54
CA ALA A 144 -0.97 -8.55 -3.36
C ALA A 144 -1.05 -7.77 -4.68
N VAL A 145 -0.55 -8.31 -5.79
CA VAL A 145 -0.68 -7.68 -7.13
C VAL A 145 -2.15 -7.45 -7.48
N GLY A 146 -3.00 -8.48 -7.36
CA GLY A 146 -4.42 -8.38 -7.67
C GLY A 146 -5.14 -7.32 -6.85
N TYR A 147 -4.86 -7.25 -5.54
CA TYR A 147 -5.43 -6.21 -4.68
C TYR A 147 -4.97 -4.80 -5.06
N HIS A 148 -3.68 -4.58 -5.31
CA HIS A 148 -3.19 -3.24 -5.68
C HIS A 148 -3.75 -2.77 -7.02
N LEU A 149 -3.92 -3.67 -7.98
CA LEU A 149 -4.64 -3.36 -9.23
C LEU A 149 -6.11 -3.00 -8.95
N SER A 150 -6.76 -3.70 -8.01
CA SER A 150 -8.16 -3.44 -7.66
C SER A 150 -8.35 -2.06 -7.03
N GLU A 151 -7.39 -1.61 -6.22
CA GLU A 151 -7.40 -0.27 -5.62
C GLU A 151 -7.25 0.84 -6.67
N VAL A 152 -6.39 0.65 -7.67
CA VAL A 152 -6.28 1.59 -8.81
C VAL A 152 -7.62 1.66 -9.57
N ALA A 153 -8.22 0.51 -9.85
CA ALA A 153 -9.50 0.46 -10.57
C ALA A 153 -10.63 1.10 -9.75
N MET A 154 -10.75 0.79 -8.46
CA MET A 154 -11.73 1.40 -7.57
C MET A 154 -11.59 2.93 -7.55
N LEU A 155 -10.36 3.46 -7.39
CA LEU A 155 -10.14 4.90 -7.40
C LEU A 155 -10.61 5.56 -8.71
N LEU A 156 -10.40 4.90 -9.85
CA LEU A 156 -10.78 5.42 -11.17
C LEU A 156 -12.29 5.36 -11.44
N LEU A 157 -12.98 4.38 -10.85
CA LEU A 157 -14.43 4.20 -10.97
C LEU A 157 -15.22 5.11 -10.01
N GLU A 158 -14.59 5.54 -8.93
CA GLU A 158 -15.22 6.36 -7.89
C GLU A 158 -15.27 7.85 -8.19
N VAL A 159 -16.13 8.56 -7.45
CA VAL A 159 -16.19 10.02 -7.49
C VAL A 159 -14.86 10.58 -7.00
N ARG A 160 -14.31 11.53 -7.77
CA ARG A 160 -13.03 12.17 -7.42
C ARG A 160 -13.16 13.00 -6.15
N HIS A 161 -12.43 12.60 -5.12
CA HIS A 161 -12.21 13.37 -3.90
C HIS A 161 -11.08 14.39 -4.07
N PRO A 162 -10.94 15.38 -3.16
CA PRO A 162 -9.89 16.39 -3.25
C PRO A 162 -8.46 15.83 -3.28
N ASP A 163 -8.23 14.65 -2.71
CA ASP A 163 -6.94 13.94 -2.66
C ASP A 163 -6.75 12.92 -3.81
N PHE A 164 -7.58 13.00 -4.86
CA PHE A 164 -7.59 12.03 -5.96
C PHE A 164 -6.23 11.88 -6.64
N TRP A 165 -5.50 12.97 -6.88
CA TRP A 165 -4.23 12.91 -7.59
C TRP A 165 -3.11 12.30 -6.75
N GLU A 166 -3.08 12.63 -5.46
CA GLU A 166 -2.16 12.06 -4.49
C GLU A 166 -2.39 10.55 -4.32
N MET A 167 -3.67 10.14 -4.22
CA MET A 167 -4.04 8.72 -4.13
C MET A 167 -3.77 7.98 -5.45
N LEU A 168 -4.00 8.58 -6.61
CA LEU A 168 -3.71 7.97 -7.91
C LEU A 168 -2.21 7.75 -8.07
N LEU A 169 -1.39 8.74 -7.71
CA LEU A 169 0.07 8.60 -7.72
C LEU A 169 0.51 7.46 -6.78
N HIS A 170 0.00 7.45 -5.55
CA HIS A 170 0.33 6.40 -4.57
C HIS A 170 -0.07 4.99 -5.04
N HIS A 171 -1.30 4.81 -5.51
CA HIS A 171 -1.78 3.51 -5.99
C HIS A 171 -1.04 3.06 -7.25
N THR A 172 -0.69 3.99 -8.15
CA THR A 172 0.12 3.66 -9.33
C THR A 172 1.52 3.20 -8.91
N VAL A 173 2.21 3.97 -8.05
CA VAL A 173 3.56 3.64 -7.58
C VAL A 173 3.59 2.29 -6.84
N SER A 174 2.63 2.06 -5.95
CA SER A 174 2.55 0.80 -5.20
C SER A 174 2.19 -0.40 -6.10
N ALA A 175 1.23 -0.25 -7.02
CA ALA A 175 0.90 -1.32 -7.98
C ALA A 175 2.09 -1.68 -8.88
N THR A 176 2.82 -0.68 -9.39
CA THR A 176 4.01 -0.94 -10.22
C THR A 176 5.17 -1.50 -9.41
N LEU A 177 5.38 -1.06 -8.16
CA LEU A 177 6.38 -1.65 -7.26
C LEU A 177 6.10 -3.12 -7.02
N VAL A 178 4.88 -3.51 -6.64
CA VAL A 178 4.53 -4.91 -6.39
C VAL A 178 4.60 -5.72 -7.69
N PHE A 179 4.09 -5.20 -8.81
CA PHE A 179 4.18 -5.90 -10.09
C PHE A 179 5.64 -6.15 -10.53
N PHE A 180 6.45 -5.09 -10.59
CA PHE A 180 7.82 -5.20 -11.09
C PHE A 180 8.74 -5.93 -10.11
N SER A 181 8.49 -5.85 -8.80
CA SER A 181 9.27 -6.59 -7.83
C SER A 181 9.05 -8.10 -7.96
N TYR A 182 7.87 -8.54 -8.40
CA TYR A 182 7.66 -9.94 -8.76
C TYR A 182 8.41 -10.31 -10.04
N VAL A 183 8.16 -9.63 -11.16
CA VAL A 183 8.73 -10.06 -12.46
C VAL A 183 10.25 -9.88 -12.56
N LEU A 184 10.83 -8.95 -11.79
CA LEU A 184 12.29 -8.78 -11.70
C LEU A 184 12.93 -9.62 -10.59
N ASN A 185 12.16 -10.48 -9.91
CA ASN A 185 12.57 -11.34 -8.82
C ASN A 185 13.18 -10.61 -7.60
N TYR A 186 12.65 -9.43 -7.25
CA TYR A 186 12.91 -8.72 -5.99
C TYR A 186 11.98 -9.21 -4.86
N VAL A 187 11.50 -10.45 -4.91
CA VAL A 187 10.46 -10.96 -4.00
C VAL A 187 10.88 -10.90 -2.54
N ARG A 188 12.14 -11.20 -2.22
CA ARG A 188 12.65 -11.16 -0.83
C ARG A 188 12.54 -9.75 -0.23
N ILE A 189 13.16 -8.74 -0.84
CA ILE A 189 13.08 -7.35 -0.36
C ILE A 189 11.66 -6.78 -0.48
N GLY A 190 10.93 -7.14 -1.54
CA GLY A 190 9.55 -6.69 -1.78
C GLY A 190 8.57 -7.22 -0.74
N SER A 191 8.77 -8.45 -0.25
CA SER A 191 7.98 -9.01 0.85
C SER A 191 8.19 -8.25 2.16
N LEU A 192 9.40 -7.75 2.44
CA LEU A 192 9.67 -6.90 3.60
C LEU A 192 8.98 -5.54 3.48
N VAL A 193 8.97 -4.95 2.27
CA VAL A 193 8.19 -3.74 1.96
C VAL A 193 6.70 -4.00 2.25
N LEU A 194 6.13 -5.07 1.71
CA LEU A 194 4.72 -5.43 1.94
C LEU A 194 4.39 -5.63 3.43
N LEU A 195 5.26 -6.30 4.19
CA LEU A 195 5.07 -6.57 5.61
C LEU A 195 4.99 -5.27 6.43
N LEU A 196 5.99 -4.40 6.33
CA LEU A 196 6.04 -3.16 7.12
C LEU A 196 4.94 -2.17 6.70
N HIS A 197 4.57 -2.20 5.41
CA HIS A 197 3.49 -1.37 4.88
C HIS A 197 2.15 -1.82 5.46
N GLY A 198 1.84 -3.11 5.33
CA GLY A 198 0.61 -3.70 5.84
C GLY A 198 0.44 -3.48 7.35
N ALA A 199 1.51 -3.64 8.15
CA ALA A 199 1.46 -3.41 9.59
C ALA A 199 1.03 -1.97 9.95
N THR A 200 1.51 -0.98 9.19
CA THR A 200 1.09 0.41 9.37
C THR A 200 -0.33 0.64 8.86
N ASP A 201 -0.70 0.01 7.74
CA ASP A 201 -1.99 0.21 7.09
C ASP A 201 -3.14 -0.31 7.95
N VAL A 202 -2.93 -1.39 8.71
CA VAL A 202 -3.88 -1.83 9.76
C VAL A 202 -4.20 -0.69 10.72
N LEU A 203 -3.19 0.05 11.20
CA LEU A 203 -3.39 1.17 12.14
C LEU A 203 -4.08 2.37 11.48
N ILE A 204 -3.74 2.66 10.22
CA ILE A 204 -4.37 3.72 9.43
C ILE A 204 -5.86 3.44 9.27
N TYR A 205 -6.21 2.25 8.77
CA TYR A 205 -7.59 1.90 8.47
C TYR A 205 -8.42 1.64 9.72
N ALA A 206 -7.84 1.09 10.79
CA ALA A 206 -8.49 1.03 12.10
C ALA A 206 -8.85 2.43 12.61
N SER A 207 -7.92 3.40 12.52
CA SER A 207 -8.17 4.78 12.91
C SER A 207 -9.25 5.44 12.06
N LYS A 208 -9.20 5.24 10.73
CA LYS A 208 -10.23 5.77 9.80
C LYS A 208 -11.62 5.16 10.04
N ALA A 209 -11.70 3.88 10.42
CA ALA A 209 -12.96 3.21 10.71
C ALA A 209 -13.68 3.80 11.93
N ILE A 210 -12.94 4.24 12.95
CA ILE A 210 -13.52 4.71 14.22
C ILE A 210 -13.61 6.23 14.35
N VAL A 211 -12.98 7.01 13.46
CA VAL A 211 -12.83 8.48 13.61
C VAL A 211 -14.14 9.26 13.70
N ASP A 212 -15.23 8.77 13.10
CA ASP A 212 -16.54 9.42 13.12
C ASP A 212 -17.47 8.93 14.24
N THR A 213 -17.05 7.90 14.98
CA THR A 213 -17.80 7.33 16.10
C THR A 213 -17.77 8.26 17.33
N PRO A 214 -18.65 8.06 18.33
CA PRO A 214 -18.57 8.82 19.59
C PRO A 214 -17.45 8.33 20.53
N ALA A 215 -16.67 7.31 20.17
CA ALA A 215 -15.69 6.66 21.03
C ALA A 215 -14.35 7.43 21.14
N THR A 216 -14.39 8.65 21.71
CA THR A 216 -13.21 9.55 21.78
C THR A 216 -11.96 8.89 22.37
N ARG A 217 -12.11 8.08 23.43
CA ARG A 217 -10.97 7.38 24.05
C ARG A 217 -10.27 6.43 23.05
N CYS A 218 -11.05 5.67 22.29
CA CYS A 218 -10.54 4.76 21.27
C CYS A 218 -9.89 5.53 20.12
N ILE A 219 -10.49 6.66 19.69
CA ILE A 219 -9.93 7.52 18.63
C ILE A 219 -8.57 8.09 19.04
N VAL A 220 -8.44 8.60 20.27
CA VAL A 220 -7.15 9.13 20.76
C VAL A 220 -6.11 8.02 20.90
N ALA A 221 -6.49 6.85 21.43
CA ALA A 221 -5.59 5.70 21.53
C ALA A 221 -5.12 5.22 20.14
N SER A 222 -6.03 5.10 19.17
CA SER A 222 -5.68 4.69 17.80
C SER A 222 -4.80 5.72 17.11
N TYR A 223 -5.00 7.02 17.37
CA TYR A 223 -4.16 8.09 16.84
C TYR A 223 -2.71 7.99 17.34
N PHE A 224 -2.50 7.76 18.63
CA PHE A 224 -1.14 7.58 19.17
C PHE A 224 -0.50 6.29 18.67
N ALA A 225 -1.26 5.20 18.59
CA ALA A 225 -0.78 3.96 17.98
C ALA A 225 -0.38 4.16 16.51
N LEU A 226 -1.20 4.90 15.74
CA LEU A 226 -0.90 5.27 14.36
C LEU A 226 0.38 6.10 14.26
N ILE A 227 0.57 7.15 15.07
CA ILE A 227 1.82 7.93 15.04
C ILE A 227 3.01 7.02 15.33
N ALA A 228 2.96 6.23 16.40
CA ALA A 228 4.06 5.37 16.79
C ALA A 228 4.43 4.37 15.69
N GLY A 229 3.42 3.68 15.15
CA GLY A 229 3.61 2.73 14.06
C GLY A 229 4.10 3.39 12.77
N TYR A 230 3.54 4.53 12.39
CA TYR A 230 3.92 5.25 11.19
C TYR A 230 5.37 5.77 11.28
N CYS A 231 5.75 6.37 12.42
CA CYS A 231 7.12 6.77 12.69
C CYS A 231 8.08 5.59 12.60
N TRP A 232 7.75 4.48 13.28
CA TRP A 232 8.61 3.30 13.31
C TRP A 232 8.77 2.67 11.93
N PHE A 233 7.68 2.27 11.28
CA PHE A 233 7.75 1.50 10.04
C PHE A 233 8.07 2.37 8.83
N ARG A 234 7.41 3.53 8.65
CA ARG A 234 7.51 4.33 7.42
C ARG A 234 8.64 5.35 7.42
N ILE A 235 8.93 5.96 8.57
CA ILE A 235 9.93 7.02 8.68
C ILE A 235 11.30 6.49 9.11
N TYR A 236 11.35 5.48 9.99
CA TYR A 236 12.61 4.91 10.46
C TYR A 236 13.01 3.64 9.71
N VAL A 237 12.25 2.54 9.87
CA VAL A 237 12.63 1.22 9.34
C VAL A 237 12.71 1.21 7.82
N PHE A 238 11.76 1.83 7.12
CA PHE A 238 11.73 1.85 5.66
C PHE A 238 13.01 2.45 5.04
N PRO A 239 13.42 3.71 5.31
CA PRO A 239 14.66 4.23 4.72
C PRO A 239 15.92 3.57 5.32
N MET A 240 15.96 3.37 6.64
CA MET A 240 17.19 2.93 7.30
C MET A 240 17.52 1.46 7.08
N THR A 241 16.51 0.61 6.84
CA THR A 241 16.69 -0.84 6.67
C THR A 241 16.43 -1.25 5.21
N ILE A 242 15.24 -0.94 4.67
CA ILE A 242 14.84 -1.44 3.36
C ILE A 242 15.56 -0.68 2.23
N MET A 243 15.49 0.64 2.22
CA MET A 243 16.15 1.43 1.16
C MET A 243 17.67 1.31 1.25
N ARG A 244 18.25 1.33 2.46
CA ARG A 244 19.68 1.05 2.65
C ARG A 244 20.08 -0.29 2.05
N SER A 245 19.30 -1.35 2.29
CA SER A 245 19.57 -2.67 1.72
C SER A 245 19.50 -2.66 0.19
N ALA A 246 18.45 -2.05 -0.38
CA ALA A 246 18.27 -1.93 -1.83
C ALA A 246 19.31 -1.04 -2.53
N TRP A 247 20.01 -0.17 -1.80
CA TRP A 247 21.00 0.75 -2.37
C TRP A 247 22.44 0.31 -2.13
N VAL A 248 22.73 -0.29 -0.97
CA VAL A 248 24.09 -0.61 -0.52
C VAL A 248 24.32 -2.11 -0.57
N GLU A 249 23.51 -2.88 0.15
CA GLU A 249 23.71 -4.32 0.29
C GLU A 249 23.48 -5.04 -1.05
N SER A 250 22.54 -4.57 -1.88
CA SER A 250 22.32 -5.13 -3.22
C SER A 250 23.56 -5.00 -4.11
N LEU A 251 24.28 -3.87 -4.04
CA LEU A 251 25.50 -3.67 -4.83
C LEU A 251 26.66 -4.50 -4.29
N GLN A 252 26.77 -4.63 -2.98
CA GLN A 252 27.84 -5.38 -2.33
C GLN A 252 27.71 -6.89 -2.57
N GLU A 253 26.49 -7.43 -2.46
CA GLU A 253 26.24 -8.87 -2.47
C GLU A 253 25.97 -9.43 -3.86
N ALA A 254 25.31 -8.67 -4.74
CA ALA A 254 24.97 -9.12 -6.09
C ALA A 254 25.80 -8.43 -7.19
N GLY A 255 26.52 -7.35 -6.87
CA GLY A 255 27.12 -6.48 -7.89
C GLY A 255 26.06 -5.70 -8.69
N PRO A 256 26.46 -4.87 -9.67
CA PRO A 256 25.53 -4.17 -10.54
C PRO A 256 24.91 -5.14 -11.56
N VAL A 257 23.99 -6.00 -11.12
CA VAL A 257 23.21 -6.86 -12.02
C VAL A 257 22.16 -5.99 -12.71
N ASN A 258 22.50 -5.47 -13.88
CA ASN A 258 21.67 -4.63 -14.74
C ASN A 258 21.16 -3.34 -14.06
N VAL A 259 21.71 -2.19 -14.49
CA VAL A 259 21.47 -0.88 -13.86
C VAL A 259 20.00 -0.45 -13.93
N PHE A 260 19.25 -0.94 -14.93
CA PHE A 260 17.92 -0.42 -15.22
C PHE A 260 16.84 -0.87 -14.23
N GLY A 261 16.63 -2.19 -14.04
CA GLY A 261 15.69 -2.73 -13.06
C GLY A 261 16.00 -2.27 -11.64
N TRP A 262 17.27 -2.29 -11.26
CA TRP A 262 17.74 -1.78 -9.97
C TRP A 262 17.45 -0.28 -9.81
N GLY A 263 17.74 0.53 -10.83
CA GLY A 263 17.50 1.98 -10.81
C GLY A 263 16.02 2.34 -10.73
N TYR A 264 15.17 1.63 -11.49
CA TYR A 264 13.72 1.81 -11.43
C TYR A 264 13.16 1.51 -10.04
N MET A 265 13.55 0.38 -9.44
CA MET A 265 13.11 -0.01 -8.10
C MET A 265 13.47 1.03 -7.05
N ASN A 266 14.72 1.48 -7.08
CA ASN A 266 15.22 2.47 -6.14
C ASN A 266 14.56 3.86 -6.35
N PHE A 267 14.34 4.26 -7.60
CA PHE A 267 13.55 5.46 -7.90
C PHE A 267 12.13 5.39 -7.33
N ALA A 268 11.44 4.25 -7.52
CA ALA A 268 10.09 4.06 -7.03
C ALA A 268 10.03 4.02 -5.49
N LEU A 269 11.03 3.43 -4.81
CA LEU A 269 11.17 3.47 -3.35
C LEU A 269 11.39 4.91 -2.83
N CYS A 270 12.18 5.73 -3.54
CA CYS A 270 12.35 7.14 -3.22
C CYS A 270 11.04 7.92 -3.35
N MET A 271 10.29 7.71 -4.44
CA MET A 271 8.96 8.32 -4.61
C MET A 271 8.02 7.92 -3.47
N LEU A 272 8.08 6.65 -3.06
CA LEU A 272 7.27 6.14 -1.95
C LEU A 272 7.66 6.81 -0.60
N LEU A 273 8.95 7.06 -0.35
CA LEU A 273 9.40 7.81 0.82
C LEU A 273 8.90 9.26 0.81
N LEU A 274 8.93 9.95 -0.33
CA LEU A 274 8.39 11.31 -0.46
C LEU A 274 6.92 11.35 -0.09
N LEU A 275 6.13 10.38 -0.58
CA LEU A 275 4.74 10.22 -0.20
C LEU A 275 4.61 9.94 1.31
N HIS A 276 5.45 9.08 1.89
CA HIS A 276 5.41 8.82 3.33
C HIS A 276 5.59 10.08 4.17
N MET A 277 6.53 10.94 3.80
CA MET A 277 6.77 12.23 4.49
C MET A 277 5.59 13.17 4.35
N TYR A 278 4.99 13.26 3.16
CA TYR A 278 3.78 14.05 2.92
C TYR A 278 2.62 13.61 3.82
N TRP A 279 2.31 12.31 3.83
CA TRP A 279 1.23 11.75 4.65
C TRP A 279 1.51 11.89 6.15
N PHE A 280 2.77 11.74 6.57
CA PHE A 280 3.14 11.96 7.96
C PHE A 280 2.87 13.40 8.41
N GLY A 281 3.20 14.39 7.57
CA GLY A 281 2.85 15.79 7.80
C GLY A 281 1.34 15.99 7.98
N LEU A 282 0.50 15.29 7.21
CA LEU A 282 -0.95 15.34 7.36
C LEU A 282 -1.42 14.70 8.68
N ILE A 283 -0.85 13.56 9.09
CA ILE A 283 -1.17 12.90 10.38
C ILE A 283 -0.87 13.84 11.56
N ILE A 284 0.27 14.53 11.52
CA ILE A 284 0.65 15.52 12.54
C ILE A 284 -0.32 16.72 12.53
N LYS A 285 -0.68 17.23 11.34
CA LYS A 285 -1.66 18.30 11.19
C LYS A 285 -3.03 17.94 11.77
N ILE A 286 -3.49 16.70 11.61
CA ILE A 286 -4.73 16.20 12.21
C ILE A 286 -4.69 16.32 13.75
N GLY A 287 -3.55 15.99 14.37
CA GLY A 287 -3.36 16.13 15.82
C GLY A 287 -3.43 17.57 16.31
N PHE A 288 -2.79 18.51 15.58
CA PHE A 288 -2.88 19.93 15.90
C PHE A 288 -4.32 20.47 15.77
N VAL A 289 -5.04 20.07 14.73
CA VAL A 289 -6.46 20.44 14.56
C VAL A 289 -7.31 19.86 15.68
N PHE A 290 -7.10 18.60 16.07
CA PHE A 290 -7.81 17.98 17.18
C PHE A 290 -7.55 18.72 18.50
N ARG A 291 -6.28 19.04 18.80
CA ARG A 291 -5.90 19.80 20.00
C ARG A 291 -6.58 21.17 20.06
N ASN A 292 -6.65 21.87 18.93
CA ASN A 292 -7.18 23.24 18.89
C ASN A 292 -8.71 23.30 18.80
N THR A 293 -9.37 22.28 18.24
CA THR A 293 -10.83 22.31 17.97
C THR A 293 -11.63 21.28 18.76
N GLY A 294 -10.97 20.30 19.39
CA GLY A 294 -11.61 19.14 20.01
C GLY A 294 -12.28 18.17 19.02
N GLN A 295 -12.18 18.41 17.70
CA GLN A 295 -12.87 17.62 16.69
C GLN A 295 -11.93 16.68 15.96
N ALA A 296 -12.17 15.38 16.08
CA ALA A 296 -11.51 14.39 15.24
C ALA A 296 -12.03 14.56 13.81
N ARG A 297 -11.18 15.07 12.92
CA ARG A 297 -11.49 15.25 11.50
C ARG A 297 -10.41 14.56 10.68
N ASP A 298 -10.85 13.68 9.80
CA ASP A 298 -10.01 13.22 8.70
C ASP A 298 -9.90 14.36 7.67
N LEU A 299 -8.72 15.00 7.64
CA LEU A 299 -8.43 16.13 6.76
C LEU A 299 -8.10 15.70 5.33
N GLN A 300 -7.74 14.42 5.12
CA GLN A 300 -7.34 13.91 3.83
C GLN A 300 -8.50 13.90 2.84
N SER A 301 -9.63 13.27 3.23
CA SER A 301 -10.79 13.13 2.35
C SER A 301 -11.65 14.40 2.25
N ASN A 302 -11.46 15.37 3.16
CA ASN A 302 -12.21 16.63 3.31
C ASN A 302 -13.66 16.55 2.77
N LEU A 303 -14.46 15.61 3.28
CA LEU A 303 -15.80 15.32 2.75
C LEU A 303 -16.77 16.52 2.83
N SER A 304 -16.45 17.54 3.64
CA SER A 304 -17.17 18.83 3.65
C SER A 304 -17.01 19.63 2.35
N ALA A 305 -15.95 19.40 1.56
CA ALA A 305 -15.78 20.03 0.25
C ALA A 305 -16.77 19.49 -0.80
N LEU A 306 -17.34 18.30 -0.59
CA LEU A 306 -18.42 17.78 -1.44
C LEU A 306 -19.67 18.67 -1.36
N GLU A 307 -19.96 19.28 -0.20
CA GLU A 307 -21.10 20.21 -0.04
C GLU A 307 -20.95 21.48 -0.89
N LEU A 308 -19.71 21.96 -1.07
CA LEU A 308 -19.43 23.14 -1.90
C LEU A 308 -19.57 22.85 -3.39
N THR A 309 -19.28 21.61 -3.82
CA THR A 309 -19.37 21.22 -5.24
C THR A 309 -20.77 20.81 -5.65
N THR A 310 -21.58 20.22 -4.75
CA THR A 310 -23.02 19.99 -5.00
C THR A 310 -23.77 21.31 -5.07
N LYS A 311 -23.58 22.22 -4.09
CA LYS A 311 -24.22 23.54 -4.11
C LYS A 311 -23.88 24.38 -5.35
N LYS A 312 -22.67 24.22 -5.93
CA LYS A 312 -22.24 24.93 -7.14
C LYS A 312 -22.78 24.31 -8.44
N LYS A 313 -23.22 23.06 -8.41
CA LYS A 313 -23.91 22.41 -9.54
C LYS A 313 -25.41 22.73 -9.57
N ASP A 314 -25.98 23.02 -8.41
CA ASP A 314 -27.41 23.34 -8.25
C ASP A 314 -27.71 24.85 -8.31
N SER A 315 -26.69 25.68 -8.58
CA SER A 315 -26.75 27.15 -8.73
C SER A 315 -26.42 27.59 -10.15
#